data_AF-A0A258QSB9-F1
#
_entry.id   AF-A0A258QSB9-F1
#
_cell.length_a   1.000
_cell.length_b   1.000
_cell.length_c   1.000
_cell.angle_alpha   90.00
_cell.angle_beta   90.00
_cell.angle_gamma   90.00
#
_symmetry.space_group_name_H-M   'P 1'
#
loop_
_entity.id
_entity.type
_entity.pdbx_description
1 polymer ?
#
loop_
_entity_poly.entity_id
_entity_poly.type
_entity_poly.pdbx_seq_one_letter_code
_entity_poly.pdbx_strand_id
1 'polypeptide(L)'
;RKQRNKMAVGKEGMDISEVLIQEGVYTFESINDAIAEPVVYMLDHFVVGGFYRVHTGRGIDENLNSPGMHFVPLAFDETCVMPDRSANPDASPNRFYAYGVIARLAMLAASIELDEALNAAENAAESAAA
;
A
#
# COMPACT_ATOMS: atom_id res chain seq x y z
N ARG A 1 24.05 -0.71 18.31
CA ARG A 1 23.92 -2.12 18.79
C ARG A 1 22.47 -2.61 18.74
N LYS A 2 21.49 -1.92 19.36
CA LYS A 2 20.06 -2.30 19.31
C LYS A 2 19.48 -2.38 17.88
N GLN A 3 19.74 -1.39 17.02
CA GLN A 3 19.31 -1.40 15.60
C GLN A 3 19.89 -2.60 14.84
N ARG A 4 21.20 -2.85 14.96
CA ARG A 4 21.84 -4.03 14.33
C ARG A 4 21.20 -5.36 14.73
N ASN A 5 20.85 -5.54 16.01
CA ASN A 5 20.18 -6.76 16.45
C ASN A 5 18.75 -6.87 15.89
N LYS A 6 18.03 -5.74 15.79
CA LYS A 6 16.70 -5.68 15.15
C LYS A 6 16.76 -5.95 13.63
N MET A 7 17.91 -5.65 13.01
CA MET A 7 18.18 -5.85 11.58
C MET A 7 18.99 -7.13 11.30
N ALA A 8 19.19 -7.99 12.29
CA ALA A 8 19.85 -9.30 12.11
C ALA A 8 18.83 -10.45 12.17
N VAL A 9 17.74 -10.25 12.91
CA VAL A 9 16.69 -11.24 13.13
C VAL A 9 15.34 -10.57 12.83
N GLY A 10 14.62 -11.11 11.86
CA GLY A 10 13.33 -10.62 11.40
C GLY A 10 12.17 -11.05 12.31
N LYS A 11 10.96 -11.11 11.75
CA LYS A 11 9.80 -11.67 12.45
C LYS A 11 10.07 -13.14 12.83
N GLU A 12 9.57 -13.55 13.99
CA GLU A 12 9.61 -14.94 14.49
C GLU A 12 11.02 -15.53 14.75
N GLY A 13 12.07 -14.72 14.78
CA GLY A 13 13.40 -15.22 15.09
C GLY A 13 14.20 -15.73 13.88
N MET A 14 13.68 -15.57 12.66
CA MET A 14 14.38 -15.95 11.43
C MET A 14 15.52 -14.97 11.09
N ASP A 15 16.63 -15.52 10.60
CA ASP A 15 17.72 -14.73 10.04
C ASP A 15 17.24 -13.99 8.79
N ILE A 16 17.70 -12.74 8.64
CA ILE A 16 17.37 -11.93 7.46
C ILE A 16 18.19 -12.41 6.26
N SER A 17 17.53 -12.95 5.24
CA SER A 17 18.14 -13.41 3.99
C SER A 17 18.29 -12.30 2.95
N GLU A 18 17.44 -11.28 3.01
CA GLU A 18 17.37 -10.20 2.03
C GLU A 18 17.02 -8.86 2.68
N VAL A 19 17.57 -7.77 2.13
CA VAL A 19 17.29 -6.41 2.58
C VAL A 19 16.83 -5.57 1.38
N LEU A 20 15.61 -5.05 1.49
CA LEU A 20 15.07 -4.10 0.52
C LEU A 20 15.35 -2.67 0.99
N ILE A 21 15.93 -1.86 0.10
CA ILE A 21 16.11 -0.42 0.30
C ILE A 21 15.15 0.28 -0.65
N GLN A 22 14.29 1.12 -0.10
CA GLN A 22 13.27 1.84 -0.86
C GLN A 22 13.34 3.33 -0.55
N GLU A 23 13.03 4.14 -1.56
CA GLU A 23 12.83 5.57 -1.38
C GLU A 23 11.64 5.81 -0.45
N GLY A 24 11.81 6.72 0.52
CA GLY A 24 10.71 7.17 1.37
C GLY A 24 9.83 8.17 0.62
N VAL A 25 8.54 7.89 0.53
CA VAL A 25 7.55 8.81 -0.06
C VAL A 25 6.87 9.58 1.07
N TYR A 26 6.86 10.90 0.96
CA TYR A 26 6.19 11.78 1.93
C TYR A 26 4.67 11.71 1.78
N THR A 27 3.96 11.89 2.88
CA THR A 27 2.53 12.21 2.85
C THR A 27 2.27 13.61 3.38
N PHE A 28 1.46 14.37 2.66
CA PHE A 28 1.01 15.71 3.04
C PHE A 28 -0.50 15.80 3.23
N GLU A 29 -1.20 14.69 3.03
CA GLU A 29 -2.64 14.63 3.24
C GLU A 29 -2.94 14.64 4.75
N SER A 30 -3.98 15.35 5.15
CA SER A 30 -4.33 15.48 6.56
C SER A 30 -5.83 15.42 6.80
N ILE A 31 -6.20 14.86 7.96
CA ILE A 31 -7.56 14.80 8.46
C ILE A 31 -7.54 15.39 9.87
N ASN A 32 -8.28 16.47 10.09
CA ASN A 32 -8.30 17.19 11.36
C ASN A 32 -6.88 17.53 11.87
N ASP A 33 -6.05 18.10 11.00
CA ASP A 33 -4.65 18.49 11.25
C ASP A 33 -3.68 17.33 11.58
N ALA A 34 -4.14 16.08 11.48
CA ALA A 34 -3.30 14.89 11.63
C ALA A 34 -2.93 14.31 10.27
N ILE A 35 -1.68 13.84 10.13
CA ILE A 35 -1.20 13.25 8.87
C ILE A 35 -1.99 11.97 8.57
N ALA A 36 -2.36 11.82 7.31
CA ALA A 36 -3.17 10.72 6.82
C ALA A 36 -2.54 10.09 5.57
N GLU A 37 -2.72 8.79 5.38
CA GLU A 37 -2.40 8.09 4.15
C GLU A 37 -3.58 7.21 3.71
N PRO A 38 -3.99 7.25 2.42
CA PRO A 38 -5.10 6.47 1.93
C PRO A 38 -4.73 4.99 1.79
N VAL A 39 -5.66 4.11 2.18
CA VAL A 39 -5.61 2.67 1.95
C VAL A 39 -6.79 2.29 1.07
N VAL A 40 -6.51 1.72 -0.11
CA VAL A 40 -7.52 1.33 -1.09
C VAL A 40 -7.73 -0.18 -1.04
N TYR A 41 -8.99 -0.59 -0.92
CA TYR A 41 -9.42 -1.99 -0.96
C TYR A 41 -9.94 -2.35 -2.34
N MET A 42 -9.57 -3.54 -2.78
CA MET A 42 -10.00 -4.10 -4.05
C MET A 42 -10.51 -5.53 -3.87
N LEU A 43 -11.50 -5.91 -4.67
CA LEU A 43 -11.96 -7.29 -4.85
C LEU A 43 -11.88 -7.61 -6.33
N ASP A 44 -11.23 -8.73 -6.67
CA ASP A 44 -10.79 -8.98 -8.05
C ASP A 44 -10.02 -7.75 -8.58
N HIS A 45 -10.35 -7.18 -9.73
CA HIS A 45 -9.71 -5.97 -10.26
C HIS A 45 -10.51 -4.68 -10.00
N PHE A 46 -11.53 -4.74 -9.14
CA PHE A 46 -12.42 -3.61 -8.85
C PHE A 46 -12.05 -2.93 -7.54
N VAL A 47 -12.01 -1.60 -7.57
CA VAL A 47 -11.90 -0.76 -6.36
C VAL A 47 -13.26 -0.75 -5.65
N VAL A 48 -13.28 -1.17 -4.38
CA VAL A 48 -14.53 -1.32 -3.61
C VAL A 48 -14.67 -0.36 -2.44
N GLY A 49 -13.58 0.31 -2.05
CA GLY A 49 -13.59 1.12 -0.83
C GLY A 49 -12.20 1.43 -0.33
N GLY A 50 -12.14 1.99 0.86
CA GLY A 50 -10.89 2.25 1.55
C GLY A 50 -11.09 2.94 2.89
N PHE A 51 -9.97 3.30 3.50
CA PHE A 51 -9.92 4.16 4.67
C PHE A 51 -8.63 4.96 4.67
N TYR A 52 -8.60 6.04 5.42
CA TYR A 52 -7.36 6.72 5.77
C TYR A 52 -6.78 6.11 7.04
N ARG A 53 -5.49 5.82 7.02
CA ARG A 53 -4.71 5.65 8.24
C ARG A 53 -4.27 7.02 8.71
N VAL A 54 -4.67 7.41 9.91
CA VAL A 54 -4.41 8.74 10.48
C VAL A 54 -3.51 8.59 11.69
N HIS A 55 -2.51 9.46 11.82
CA HIS A 55 -1.60 9.47 12.96
C HIS A 55 -1.35 10.90 13.47
N THR A 56 -1.71 11.17 14.72
CA THR A 56 -1.61 12.52 15.34
C THR A 56 -0.20 12.86 15.82
N GLY A 57 0.63 11.86 16.12
CA GLY A 57 2.00 12.03 16.62
C GLY A 57 3.13 11.73 15.64
N ARG A 58 2.86 11.70 14.32
CA ARG A 58 3.87 11.39 13.29
C ARG A 58 3.97 12.52 12.26
N GLY A 59 5.18 12.75 11.78
CA GLY A 59 5.48 13.67 10.70
C GLY A 59 5.20 13.12 9.31
N ILE A 60 5.35 14.00 8.32
CA ILE A 60 5.15 13.75 6.88
C ILE A 60 6.12 12.72 6.27
N ASP A 61 7.23 12.46 6.96
CA ASP A 61 8.36 11.62 6.54
C ASP A 61 8.49 10.35 7.40
N GLU A 62 7.52 10.10 8.27
CA GLU A 62 7.53 8.97 9.18
C GLU A 62 6.54 7.87 8.77
N ASN A 63 6.79 6.66 9.24
CA ASN A 63 5.88 5.54 9.03
C ASN A 63 4.63 5.69 9.92
N LEU A 64 3.49 5.92 9.29
CA LEU A 64 2.19 6.01 9.95
C LEU A 64 1.67 4.64 10.43
N ASN A 65 2.19 3.51 9.92
CA ASN A 65 1.93 2.17 10.43
C ASN A 65 2.65 1.90 11.75
N SER A 66 2.32 2.68 12.78
CA SER A 66 2.93 2.60 14.10
C SER A 66 1.89 2.77 15.22
N PRO A 67 2.20 2.33 16.46
CA PRO A 67 1.25 2.43 17.57
C PRO A 67 0.77 3.87 17.79
N GLY A 68 -0.55 4.06 17.88
CA GLY A 68 -1.19 5.38 17.97
C GLY A 68 -1.95 5.78 16.69
N MET A 69 -1.76 5.05 15.60
CA MET A 69 -2.59 5.18 14.40
C MET A 69 -4.05 4.78 14.65
N HIS A 70 -4.97 5.44 13.95
CA HIS A 70 -6.39 5.07 13.88
C HIS A 70 -6.89 5.16 12.44
N PHE A 71 -8.10 4.65 12.20
CA PHE A 71 -8.67 4.59 10.85
C PHE A 71 -9.88 5.50 10.73
N VAL A 72 -9.91 6.29 9.66
CA VAL A 72 -11.05 7.14 9.30
C VAL A 72 -11.61 6.64 7.97
N PRO A 73 -12.92 6.38 7.85
CA PRO A 73 -13.50 5.94 6.59
C PRO A 73 -13.15 6.90 5.45
N LEU A 74 -12.67 6.34 4.34
CA LEU A 74 -12.57 7.05 3.08
C LEU A 74 -13.97 6.98 2.47
N ALA A 75 -14.85 7.83 2.98
CA ALA A 75 -16.21 7.91 2.48
C ALA A 75 -16.15 8.44 1.05
N PHE A 76 -16.36 7.53 0.09
CA PHE A 76 -16.61 7.91 -1.28
C PHE A 76 -18.00 8.55 -1.34
N ASP A 77 -18.05 9.88 -1.26
CA ASP A 77 -19.30 10.64 -1.49
C ASP A 77 -19.83 10.39 -2.92
N GLU A 78 -18.94 10.07 -3.86
CA GLU A 78 -19.22 9.74 -5.27
C GLU A 78 -18.39 8.53 -5.73
N THR A 79 -18.73 7.95 -6.89
CA THR A 79 -18.06 6.75 -7.40
C THR A 79 -16.56 7.00 -7.63
N CYS A 80 -15.68 6.18 -7.05
CA CYS A 80 -14.22 6.27 -7.24
C CYS A 80 -13.72 5.72 -8.59
N VAL A 81 -14.63 5.24 -9.43
CA VAL A 81 -14.30 4.60 -10.72
C VAL A 81 -14.53 5.50 -11.94
N MET A 82 -15.19 6.65 -11.74
CA MET A 82 -15.46 7.62 -12.80
C MET A 82 -14.93 9.00 -12.41
N PRO A 83 -13.95 9.56 -13.15
CA PRO A 83 -13.49 10.92 -12.94
C PRO A 83 -14.47 11.92 -13.57
N ASP A 84 -14.59 13.11 -12.98
CA ASP A 84 -15.25 14.26 -13.59
C ASP A 84 -14.24 15.08 -14.40
N ARG A 85 -14.32 14.95 -15.72
CA ARG A 85 -13.44 15.65 -16.67
C ARG A 85 -13.70 17.16 -16.76
N SER A 86 -14.83 17.64 -16.24
CA SER A 86 -15.18 19.07 -16.24
C SER A 86 -14.76 19.79 -14.96
N ALA A 87 -14.51 19.04 -13.88
CA ALA A 87 -14.07 19.55 -12.60
C ALA A 87 -12.56 19.83 -12.56
N ASN A 88 -12.14 20.46 -11.47
CA ASN A 88 -10.72 20.61 -11.15
C ASN A 88 -10.04 19.21 -11.09
N PRO A 89 -8.82 19.04 -11.62
CA PRO A 89 -8.07 17.79 -11.52
C PRO A 89 -7.89 17.25 -10.09
N ASP A 90 -7.87 18.13 -9.08
CA ASP A 90 -7.79 17.78 -7.66
C ASP A 90 -9.16 17.84 -6.94
N ALA A 91 -10.26 17.89 -7.69
CA ALA A 91 -11.57 17.64 -7.12
C ALA A 91 -11.61 16.21 -6.53
N SER A 92 -12.33 16.02 -5.42
CA SER A 92 -12.43 14.74 -4.72
C SER A 92 -12.66 13.52 -5.65
N PRO A 93 -13.62 13.50 -6.60
CA PRO A 93 -13.81 12.35 -7.49
C PRO A 93 -12.59 12.05 -8.36
N ASN A 94 -11.88 13.08 -8.83
CA ASN A 94 -10.68 12.94 -9.65
C ASN A 94 -9.47 12.45 -8.83
N ARG A 95 -9.28 13.01 -7.62
CA ARG A 95 -8.24 12.56 -6.69
C ARG A 95 -8.43 11.09 -6.30
N PHE A 96 -9.65 10.69 -5.97
CA PHE A 96 -9.95 9.30 -5.63
C PHE A 96 -9.87 8.35 -6.82
N TYR A 97 -10.23 8.80 -8.03
CA TYR A 97 -9.97 8.05 -9.25
C TYR A 97 -8.47 7.80 -9.44
N ALA A 98 -7.63 8.81 -9.22
CA ALA A 98 -6.17 8.67 -9.30
C ALA A 98 -5.64 7.66 -8.26
N TYR A 99 -6.14 7.69 -7.03
CA TYR A 99 -5.80 6.68 -6.01
C TYR A 99 -6.15 5.27 -6.50
N GLY A 100 -7.32 5.09 -7.11
CA GLY A 100 -7.75 3.82 -7.68
C GLY A 100 -6.93 3.37 -8.90
N VAL A 101 -6.39 4.29 -9.71
CA VAL A 101 -5.46 3.96 -10.80
C VAL A 101 -4.16 3.40 -10.24
N ILE A 102 -3.54 4.09 -9.29
CA ILE A 102 -2.29 3.64 -8.67
C ILE A 102 -2.47 2.30 -7.95
N ALA A 103 -3.58 2.13 -7.23
CA ALA A 103 -3.90 0.86 -6.57
C ALA A 103 -4.00 -0.31 -7.56
N ARG A 104 -4.65 -0.11 -8.73
CA ARG A 104 -4.74 -1.14 -9.77
C ARG A 104 -3.39 -1.45 -10.43
N LEU A 105 -2.52 -0.46 -10.61
CA LEU A 105 -1.15 -0.70 -11.09
C LEU A 105 -0.35 -1.54 -10.09
N ALA A 106 -0.47 -1.23 -8.79
CA ALA A 106 0.18 -2.01 -7.74
C ALA A 106 -0.37 -3.45 -7.68
N MET A 107 -1.69 -3.64 -7.81
CA MET A 107 -2.29 -4.96 -7.92
C MET A 107 -1.79 -5.73 -9.13
N LEU A 108 -1.75 -5.10 -10.31
CA LEU A 108 -1.26 -5.75 -11.52
C LEU A 108 0.19 -6.24 -11.35
N ALA A 109 1.05 -5.40 -10.75
CA ALA A 109 2.42 -5.79 -10.44
C ALA A 109 2.46 -7.01 -9.48
N ALA A 110 1.66 -6.99 -8.41
CA ALA A 110 1.58 -8.12 -7.47
C ALA A 110 1.02 -9.40 -8.12
N SER A 111 0.07 -9.28 -9.05
CA SER A 111 -0.48 -10.41 -9.80
C SER A 111 0.57 -11.04 -10.73
N ILE A 112 1.37 -10.22 -11.41
CA ILE A 112 2.48 -10.70 -12.25
C ILE A 112 3.54 -11.40 -11.40
N GLU A 113 3.95 -10.78 -10.28
CA GLU A 113 4.92 -11.38 -9.34
C GLU A 113 4.44 -12.73 -8.81
N LEU A 114 3.15 -12.84 -8.45
CA LEU A 114 2.57 -14.09 -7.97
C LEU A 114 2.56 -15.18 -9.06
N ASP A 115 2.18 -14.84 -10.30
CA ASP A 115 2.17 -15.78 -11.42
C ASP A 115 3.58 -16.30 -11.74
N GLU A 116 4.58 -15.41 -11.78
CA GLU A 116 5.98 -15.77 -11.98
C GLU A 116 6.50 -16.69 -10.86
N ALA A 117 6.15 -16.39 -9.60
CA ALA A 117 6.54 -17.22 -8.45
C ALA A 117 5.91 -18.62 -8.49
N LEU A 118 4.64 -18.73 -8.89
CA LEU A 118 3.95 -20.02 -9.05
C LEU A 118 4.59 -20.85 -10.18
N ASN A 119 4.80 -20.23 -11.34
CA ASN A 119 5.46 -20.90 -12.47
C ASN A 119 6.87 -21.37 -12.12
N ALA A 120 7.64 -20.56 -11.37
CA ALA A 120 8.97 -20.96 -10.90
C ALA A 120 8.92 -22.16 -9.95
N ALA A 121 7.95 -22.19 -9.03
CA ALA A 121 7.75 -23.30 -8.10
C ALA A 121 7.33 -24.60 -8.80
N GLU A 122 6.44 -24.52 -9.80
CA GLU A 122 6.01 -25.66 -10.61
C GLU A 122 7.18 -26.26 -11.39
N ASN A 123 7.95 -25.42 -12.11
CA ASN A 123 9.13 -25.86 -12.84
C ASN A 123 10.19 -26.52 -11.93
N ALA A 124 10.40 -25.96 -10.74
CA ALA A 124 11.32 -26.54 -9.76
C ALA A 124 10.86 -27.93 -9.29
N ALA A 125 9.55 -28.11 -9.06
CA ALA A 125 8.97 -29.38 -8.67
C ALA A 125 9.09 -30.45 -9.77
N GLU A 126 8.83 -30.09 -11.04
CA GLU A 126 8.99 -30.99 -12.18
C GLU A 126 10.46 -31.43 -12.36
N SER A 127 11.40 -30.50 -12.24
CA SER A 127 12.84 -30.79 -12.34
C SER A 127 13.36 -31.70 -11.22
N ALA A 128 12.76 -31.64 -10.04
CA ALA A 128 13.12 -32.49 -8.89
C ALA A 128 12.49 -33.89 -8.97
N ALA A 129 11.43 -34.05 -9.78
CA ALA A 129 10.75 -35.32 -9.99
C ALA A 129 11.34 -36.15 -11.16
N ALA A 130 12.15 -35.53 -12.03
CA ALA A 130 12.86 -36.15 -13.15
C ALA A 130 14.25 -36.68 -12.73
#